data_AF-A0A2I3BQW1-F1
#
_entry.id   AF-A0A2I3BQW1-F1
#
_cell.length_a   1.000
_cell.length_b   1.000
_cell.length_c   1.000
_cell.angle_alpha   90.00
_cell.angle_beta   90.00
_cell.angle_gamma   90.00
#
_symmetry.space_group_name_H-M   'P 1'
#
loop_
_entity.id
_entity.type
_entity.pdbx_description
1 polymer ?
#
loop_
_entity_poly.entity_id
_entity_poly.type
_entity_poly.pdbx_seq_one_letter_code
_entity_poly.pdbx_strand_id
1 'polypeptide(L)'
;MASGDFCAPGEGVEMLLQVCGKQFPPCALTEEDLIQNPRFSKLLLSLSQHVDESGLSLTLAKEQAQAWSEVRHRKTAWLRYEILQRVIQELLVDYYVKAQDTNLTSEDKKFHETLEQRLLVTELTQLSGPGQETELPPLLGLERTDLLELMPPSQDFVWMKARLQLEVEEQLKRKCFTLLCYHDPSSDTDGDTLKAAKVWTLTEVLVREKQQCL
;
A
#
# COMPACT_ATOMS: atom_id res chain seq x y z
N MET A 1 -7.42 38.07 45.80
CA MET A 1 -8.69 38.81 45.63
C MET A 1 -8.96 38.93 44.14
N ALA A 2 -9.70 37.97 43.59
CA ALA A 2 -10.51 38.08 42.38
C ALA A 2 -11.23 36.73 42.25
N SER A 3 -12.33 36.62 43.00
CA SER A 3 -13.35 35.61 42.79
C SER A 3 -13.90 35.82 41.39
N GLY A 4 -13.79 34.80 40.54
CA GLY A 4 -14.40 34.74 39.23
C GLY A 4 -15.32 33.53 39.22
N ASP A 5 -16.61 33.82 39.17
CA ASP A 5 -17.71 32.93 39.46
C ASP A 5 -17.69 31.62 38.66
N PHE A 6 -18.03 30.56 39.39
CA PHE A 6 -18.36 29.25 38.87
C PHE A 6 -19.44 29.38 37.78
N CYS A 7 -19.21 28.70 36.64
CA CYS A 7 -20.26 28.42 35.67
C CYS A 7 -21.52 27.94 36.38
N ALA A 8 -22.68 28.31 35.84
CA ALA A 8 -23.99 27.89 36.32
C ALA A 8 -24.01 26.36 36.57
N PRO A 9 -24.68 25.89 37.65
CA PRO A 9 -24.62 24.49 38.07
C PRO A 9 -25.19 23.47 37.07
N GLY A 10 -25.79 23.91 35.95
CA GLY A 10 -26.26 23.06 34.86
C GLY A 10 -25.30 22.96 33.67
N GLU A 11 -24.71 24.07 33.22
CA GLU A 11 -23.88 24.11 32.00
C GLU A 11 -22.58 23.31 32.13
N GLY A 12 -22.00 23.27 33.33
CA GLY A 12 -20.81 22.48 33.60
C GLY A 12 -21.07 20.97 33.58
N VAL A 13 -22.25 20.52 34.01
CA VAL A 13 -22.60 19.09 34.08
C VAL A 13 -22.93 18.54 32.70
N GLU A 14 -23.60 19.33 31.88
CA GLU A 14 -23.94 18.98 30.49
C GLU A 14 -22.69 18.86 29.61
N MET A 15 -21.71 19.78 29.77
CA MET A 15 -20.42 19.71 29.08
C MET A 15 -19.59 18.49 29.53
N LEU A 16 -19.68 18.11 30.81
CA LEU A 16 -19.03 16.92 31.34
C LEU A 16 -19.65 15.63 30.81
N LEU A 17 -20.97 15.57 30.70
CA LEU A 17 -21.67 14.44 30.09
C LEU A 17 -21.33 14.29 28.62
N GLN A 18 -21.21 15.40 27.89
CA GLN A 18 -20.87 15.36 26.48
C GLN A 18 -19.43 14.86 26.23
N VAL A 19 -18.48 15.26 27.08
CA VAL A 19 -17.07 14.83 26.97
C VAL A 19 -16.93 13.37 27.46
N CYS A 20 -17.50 13.04 28.61
CA CYS A 20 -17.38 11.69 29.19
C CYS A 20 -18.21 10.66 28.43
N GLY A 21 -19.39 11.03 27.91
CA GLY A 21 -20.24 10.15 27.12
C GLY A 21 -19.63 9.79 25.75
N LYS A 22 -18.82 10.68 25.17
CA LYS A 22 -18.07 10.39 23.93
C LYS A 22 -16.83 9.52 24.17
N GLN A 23 -16.09 9.77 25.25
CA GLN A 23 -14.82 9.09 25.53
C GLN A 23 -14.97 7.77 26.31
N PHE A 24 -16.11 7.57 26.98
CA PHE A 24 -16.40 6.35 27.73
C PHE A 24 -17.74 5.74 27.30
N PRO A 25 -17.84 5.16 26.09
CA PRO A 25 -19.04 4.45 25.61
C PRO A 25 -19.63 3.40 26.58
N PRO A 26 -18.83 2.68 27.41
CA PRO A 26 -19.38 1.72 28.37
C PRO A 26 -20.10 2.38 29.57
N CYS A 27 -19.79 3.65 29.85
CA CYS A 27 -20.37 4.39 30.97
C CYS A 27 -21.61 5.11 30.45
N ALA A 28 -22.78 4.47 30.51
CA ALA A 28 -24.06 5.13 30.27
C ALA A 28 -24.37 6.11 31.43
N LEU A 29 -23.69 7.25 31.43
CA LEU A 29 -23.72 8.24 32.49
C LEU A 29 -25.03 9.03 32.44
N THR A 30 -25.75 9.09 33.57
CA THR A 30 -26.89 9.99 33.75
C THR A 30 -26.47 11.25 34.54
N GLU A 31 -27.19 12.35 34.40
CA GLU A 31 -26.96 13.59 35.17
C GLU A 31 -27.01 13.34 36.69
N GLU A 32 -27.87 12.42 37.11
CA GLU A 32 -28.11 12.07 38.51
C GLU A 32 -26.91 11.38 39.15
N ASP A 33 -26.19 10.53 38.40
CA ASP A 33 -25.01 9.80 38.88
C ASP A 33 -23.83 10.75 39.17
N LEU A 34 -23.69 11.82 38.36
CA LEU A 34 -22.64 12.82 38.50
C LEU A 34 -22.87 13.76 39.69
N ILE A 35 -24.14 14.07 39.98
CA ILE A 35 -24.52 14.91 41.12
C ILE A 35 -24.37 14.14 42.43
N GLN A 36 -24.73 12.85 42.45
CA GLN A 36 -24.61 12.01 43.66
C GLN A 36 -23.16 11.64 44.00
N ASN A 37 -22.25 11.58 43.01
CA ASN A 37 -20.88 11.11 43.20
C ASN A 37 -19.81 12.12 42.73
N PRO A 38 -19.53 13.19 43.51
CA PRO A 38 -18.58 14.24 43.12
C PRO A 38 -17.11 13.80 43.06
N ARG A 39 -16.76 12.66 43.66
CA ARG A 39 -15.41 12.06 43.52
C ARG A 39 -15.26 11.28 42.21
N PHE A 40 -16.35 10.67 41.75
CA PHE A 40 -16.39 9.92 40.49
C PHE A 40 -16.30 10.87 39.29
N SER A 41 -16.99 12.00 39.32
CA SER A 41 -16.88 13.05 38.29
C SER A 41 -15.46 13.61 38.17
N LYS A 42 -14.76 13.83 39.30
CA LYS A 42 -13.34 14.22 39.30
C LYS A 42 -12.42 13.17 38.69
N LEU A 43 -12.71 11.89 38.92
CA LEU A 43 -11.93 10.78 38.36
C LEU A 43 -12.15 10.67 36.85
N LEU A 44 -13.41 10.74 36.38
CA LEU A 44 -13.72 10.75 34.94
C LEU A 44 -13.05 11.92 34.22
N LEU A 45 -13.05 13.11 34.84
CA LEU A 45 -12.33 14.29 34.35
C LEU A 45 -10.81 14.12 34.29
N SER A 46 -10.23 13.38 35.23
CA SER A 46 -8.80 13.07 35.18
C SER A 46 -8.48 12.04 34.10
N LEU A 47 -9.38 11.06 33.89
CA LEU A 47 -9.21 10.03 32.86
C LEU A 47 -9.47 10.57 31.45
N SER A 48 -10.39 11.52 31.27
CA SER A 48 -10.65 12.17 29.98
C SER A 48 -9.43 12.92 29.43
N GLN A 49 -8.49 13.30 30.30
CA GLN A 49 -7.21 13.91 29.87
C GLN A 49 -6.25 12.89 29.27
N HIS A 50 -6.50 11.60 29.48
CA HIS A 50 -5.63 10.51 29.09
C HIS A 50 -6.26 9.56 28.08
N VAL A 51 -7.54 9.74 27.73
CA VAL A 51 -8.32 8.82 26.90
C VAL A 51 -8.94 9.56 25.71
N ASP A 52 -8.88 8.94 24.54
CA ASP A 52 -9.46 9.44 23.28
C ASP A 52 -10.94 9.04 23.13
N GLU A 53 -11.65 9.58 22.14
CA GLU A 53 -13.07 9.29 21.85
C GLU A 53 -13.37 7.79 21.60
N SER A 54 -12.33 7.00 21.35
CA SER A 54 -12.42 5.54 21.20
C SER A 54 -12.29 4.75 22.50
N GLY A 55 -12.11 5.42 23.65
CA GLY A 55 -11.83 4.78 24.94
C GLY A 55 -10.39 4.28 25.10
N LEU A 56 -9.51 4.56 24.14
CA LEU A 56 -8.08 4.19 24.19
C LEU A 56 -7.26 5.27 24.88
N SER A 57 -6.22 4.87 25.62
CA SER A 57 -5.26 5.84 26.15
C SER A 57 -4.60 6.61 25.00
N LEU A 58 -4.30 7.90 25.18
CA LEU A 58 -3.69 8.75 24.15
C LEU A 58 -2.36 8.18 23.61
N THR A 59 -1.59 7.48 24.44
CA THR A 59 -0.35 6.80 24.01
C THR A 59 -0.67 5.63 23.08
N LEU A 60 -1.58 4.75 23.48
CA LEU A 60 -2.01 3.61 22.67
C LEU A 60 -2.71 4.04 21.37
N ALA A 61 -3.53 5.10 21.39
CA ALA A 61 -4.15 5.65 20.19
C ALA A 61 -3.10 6.16 19.19
N LYS A 62 -2.03 6.82 19.69
CA LYS A 62 -0.90 7.26 18.86
C LYS A 62 -0.14 6.07 18.28
N GLU A 63 0.20 5.07 19.09
CA GLU A 63 0.89 3.86 18.63
C GLU A 63 0.05 3.08 17.61
N GLN A 64 -1.26 2.99 17.83
CA GLN A 64 -2.19 2.36 16.90
C GLN A 64 -2.25 3.11 15.57
N ALA A 65 -2.34 4.44 15.60
CA ALA A 65 -2.33 5.26 14.39
C ALA A 65 -0.99 5.13 13.62
N GLN A 66 0.14 5.05 14.33
CA GLN A 66 1.46 4.80 13.76
C GLN A 66 1.51 3.41 13.11
N ALA A 67 1.13 2.36 13.82
CA ALA A 67 1.09 0.99 13.30
C ALA A 67 0.19 0.88 12.05
N TRP A 68 -0.98 1.52 12.05
CA TRP A 68 -1.85 1.57 10.87
C TRP A 68 -1.25 2.33 9.71
N SER A 69 -0.49 3.40 9.96
CA SER A 69 0.22 4.11 8.91
C SER A 69 1.34 3.25 8.30
N GLU A 70 2.08 2.49 9.13
CA GLU A 70 3.12 1.57 8.68
C GLU A 70 2.55 0.41 7.87
N VAL A 71 1.45 -0.20 8.32
CA VAL A 71 0.78 -1.28 7.58
C VAL A 71 0.30 -0.77 6.23
N ARG A 72 -0.31 0.42 6.17
CA ARG A 72 -0.71 1.03 4.89
C ARG A 72 0.50 1.31 3.99
N HIS A 73 1.60 1.77 4.56
CA HIS A 73 2.83 2.01 3.80
C HIS A 73 3.43 0.72 3.26
N ARG A 74 3.56 -0.33 4.08
CA ARG A 74 4.05 -1.65 3.64
C ARG A 74 3.14 -2.28 2.60
N LYS A 75 1.82 -2.17 2.77
CA LYS A 75 0.86 -2.65 1.79
C LYS A 75 1.01 -1.95 0.45
N THR A 76 1.15 -0.62 0.42
CA THR A 76 1.34 0.13 -0.83
C THR A 76 2.68 -0.19 -1.48
N ALA A 77 3.76 -0.32 -0.72
CA ALA A 77 5.06 -0.75 -1.23
C ALA A 77 5.01 -2.16 -1.84
N TRP A 78 4.36 -3.11 -1.15
CA TRP A 78 4.17 -4.47 -1.63
C TRP A 78 3.33 -4.53 -2.90
N LEU A 79 2.20 -3.81 -2.95
CA LEU A 79 1.35 -3.74 -4.15
C LEU A 79 2.10 -3.18 -5.35
N ARG A 80 2.93 -2.14 -5.15
CA ARG A 80 3.78 -1.59 -6.22
C ARG A 80 4.75 -2.64 -6.76
N TYR A 81 5.41 -3.38 -5.87
CA TYR A 81 6.32 -4.46 -6.25
C TYR A 81 5.57 -5.59 -6.98
N GLU A 82 4.42 -6.01 -6.46
CA GLU A 82 3.59 -7.05 -7.07
C GLU A 82 3.15 -6.67 -8.48
N ILE A 83 2.68 -5.45 -8.69
CA ILE A 83 2.26 -4.95 -10.01
C ILE A 83 3.44 -5.00 -10.99
N LEU A 84 4.62 -4.52 -10.58
CA LEU A 84 5.81 -4.56 -11.42
C LEU A 84 6.20 -5.99 -11.77
N GLN A 85 6.22 -6.89 -10.79
CA GLN A 85 6.55 -8.30 -11.02
C GLN A 85 5.58 -8.97 -11.98
N ARG A 86 4.27 -8.73 -11.81
CA ARG A 86 3.24 -9.28 -12.71
C ARG A 86 3.39 -8.75 -14.14
N VAL A 87 3.63 -7.45 -14.32
CA VAL A 87 3.83 -6.87 -15.65
C VAL A 87 5.07 -7.45 -16.34
N ILE A 88 6.16 -7.66 -15.60
CA ILE A 88 7.37 -8.29 -16.15
C ILE A 88 7.09 -9.74 -16.56
N GLN A 89 6.35 -10.50 -15.75
CA GLN A 89 5.96 -11.88 -16.09
C GLN A 89 5.05 -11.95 -17.31
N GLU A 90 4.06 -11.05 -17.41
CA GLU A 90 3.19 -10.96 -18.58
C GLU A 90 3.98 -10.60 -19.84
N LEU A 91 4.93 -9.65 -19.76
CA LEU A 91 5.83 -9.31 -20.86
C LEU A 91 6.61 -10.53 -21.35
N LEU A 92 7.18 -11.33 -20.43
CA LEU A 92 7.89 -12.57 -20.81
C LEU A 92 6.97 -13.53 -21.58
N VAL A 93 5.75 -13.74 -21.10
CA VAL A 93 4.77 -14.60 -21.78
C VAL A 93 4.40 -14.04 -23.15
N ASP A 94 4.18 -12.73 -23.26
CA ASP A 94 3.89 -12.06 -24.54
C ASP A 94 5.02 -12.26 -25.56
N TYR A 95 6.27 -12.11 -25.14
CA TYR A 95 7.43 -12.34 -26.00
C TYR A 95 7.59 -13.82 -26.37
N TYR A 96 7.30 -14.74 -25.44
CA TYR A 96 7.30 -16.18 -25.73
C TYR A 96 6.27 -16.55 -26.81
N VAL A 97 5.05 -16.02 -26.71
CA VAL A 97 4.01 -16.23 -27.74
C VAL A 97 4.44 -15.62 -29.08
N LYS A 98 4.93 -14.38 -29.08
CA LYS A 98 5.43 -13.71 -30.29
C LYS A 98 6.61 -14.44 -30.94
N ALA A 99 7.43 -15.15 -30.15
CA ALA A 99 8.54 -15.94 -30.64
C ALA A 99 8.08 -17.15 -31.45
N GLN A 100 6.95 -17.76 -31.07
CA GLN A 100 6.34 -18.86 -31.82
C GLN A 100 5.72 -18.37 -33.14
N ASP A 101 5.17 -17.16 -33.15
CA ASP A 101 4.49 -16.59 -34.31
C ASP A 101 5.43 -15.98 -35.37
N THR A 102 6.75 -16.16 -35.27
CA THR A 102 7.79 -15.61 -36.19
C THR A 102 7.87 -14.08 -36.32
N ASN A 103 7.12 -13.33 -35.51
CA ASN A 103 7.00 -11.86 -35.61
C ASN A 103 8.09 -11.08 -34.85
N LEU A 104 9.11 -11.74 -34.28
CA LEU A 104 10.13 -11.08 -33.48
C LEU A 104 11.34 -10.62 -34.29
N THR A 105 11.75 -9.37 -34.06
CA THR A 105 13.03 -8.87 -34.53
C THR A 105 14.19 -9.53 -33.77
N SER A 106 15.39 -9.51 -34.34
CA SER A 106 16.58 -10.01 -33.64
C SER A 106 16.88 -9.25 -32.34
N GLU A 107 16.45 -8.00 -32.24
CA GLU A 107 16.60 -7.19 -31.02
C GLU A 107 15.64 -7.64 -29.92
N ASP A 108 14.41 -8.03 -30.29
CA ASP A 108 13.42 -8.53 -29.33
C ASP A 108 13.82 -9.87 -28.73
N LYS A 109 14.44 -10.75 -29.53
CA LYS A 109 14.98 -12.03 -29.05
C LYS A 109 16.09 -11.81 -28.03
N LYS A 110 17.04 -10.93 -28.34
CA LYS A 110 18.13 -10.56 -27.42
C LYS A 110 17.58 -9.93 -26.13
N PHE A 111 16.57 -9.08 -26.23
CA PHE A 111 15.91 -8.47 -25.07
C PHE A 111 15.26 -9.54 -24.17
N HIS A 112 14.48 -10.45 -24.75
CA HIS A 112 13.82 -11.54 -24.03
C HIS A 112 14.84 -12.45 -23.33
N GLU A 113 15.84 -12.93 -24.06
CA GLU A 113 16.90 -13.81 -23.52
C GLU A 113 17.67 -13.14 -22.37
N THR A 114 18.04 -11.87 -22.53
CA THR A 114 18.74 -11.11 -21.48
C THR A 114 17.88 -10.93 -20.24
N LEU A 115 16.58 -10.65 -20.41
CA LEU A 115 15.64 -10.49 -19.31
C LEU A 115 15.42 -11.79 -18.55
N GLU A 116 15.19 -12.89 -19.27
CA GLU A 116 15.00 -14.24 -18.70
C GLU A 116 16.26 -14.69 -17.93
N GLN A 117 17.44 -14.56 -18.52
CA GLN A 117 18.71 -14.88 -17.86
C GLN A 117 18.91 -14.08 -16.57
N ARG A 118 18.63 -12.77 -16.58
CA ARG A 118 18.74 -11.94 -15.36
C ARG A 118 17.79 -12.42 -14.26
N LEU A 119 16.54 -12.73 -14.60
CA LEU A 119 15.54 -13.16 -13.63
C LEU A 119 15.93 -14.50 -13.02
N LEU A 120 16.32 -15.47 -13.85
CA LEU A 120 16.79 -16.78 -13.38
C LEU A 120 18.01 -16.65 -12.46
N VAL A 121 19.02 -15.85 -12.83
CA VAL A 121 20.19 -15.66 -11.96
C VAL A 121 19.79 -14.99 -10.65
N THR A 122 18.85 -14.05 -10.65
CA THR A 122 18.38 -13.44 -9.39
C THR A 122 17.62 -14.43 -8.51
N GLU A 123 16.77 -15.28 -9.08
CA GLU A 123 16.06 -16.33 -8.34
C GLU A 123 17.05 -17.34 -7.75
N LEU A 124 18.01 -17.81 -8.55
CA LEU A 124 19.08 -18.71 -8.10
C LEU A 124 19.95 -18.08 -7.01
N THR A 125 20.23 -16.78 -7.10
CA THR A 125 20.97 -16.03 -6.06
C THR A 125 20.16 -15.93 -4.77
N GLN A 126 18.84 -15.73 -4.85
CA GLN A 126 17.97 -15.70 -3.68
C GLN A 126 17.83 -17.06 -3.00
N LEU A 127 17.71 -18.14 -3.79
CA LEU A 127 17.74 -19.51 -3.29
C LEU A 127 19.09 -19.88 -2.68
N SER A 128 20.17 -19.22 -3.12
CA SER A 128 21.54 -19.34 -2.57
C SER A 128 21.86 -18.30 -1.46
N GLY A 129 20.83 -17.59 -0.97
CA GLY A 129 20.93 -16.58 0.10
C GLY A 129 21.17 -17.16 1.50
N PRO A 130 21.56 -16.35 2.51
CA PRO A 130 22.25 -16.78 3.73
C PRO A 130 21.29 -17.39 4.77
N GLY A 131 20.65 -18.50 4.43
CA GLY A 131 19.69 -19.19 5.29
C GLY A 131 20.27 -20.37 6.08
N GLN A 132 21.51 -20.78 5.82
CA GLN A 132 22.14 -21.88 6.54
C GLN A 132 23.62 -21.56 6.81
N GLU A 133 23.90 -20.99 7.97
CA GLU A 133 24.98 -21.56 8.77
C GLU A 133 24.63 -23.06 8.94
N THR A 134 25.59 -23.96 8.74
CA THR A 134 25.51 -25.44 8.92
C THR A 134 25.40 -26.27 7.62
N GLU A 135 26.58 -26.73 7.16
CA GLU A 135 26.87 -28.10 6.68
C GLU A 135 26.10 -28.75 5.51
N LEU A 136 25.20 -28.06 4.81
CA LEU A 136 24.61 -28.60 3.57
C LEU A 136 25.34 -28.05 2.34
N PRO A 137 25.89 -28.91 1.46
CA PRO A 137 26.43 -28.44 0.19
C PRO A 137 25.30 -27.74 -0.59
N PRO A 138 25.62 -26.72 -1.41
CA PRO A 138 24.64 -26.07 -2.26
C PRO A 138 23.85 -27.14 -3.02
N LEU A 139 22.53 -26.98 -3.18
CA LEU A 139 21.62 -27.98 -3.77
C LEU A 139 22.07 -28.54 -5.14
N LEU A 140 23.06 -27.90 -5.79
CA LEU A 140 23.71 -28.32 -7.03
C LEU A 140 25.24 -28.09 -7.06
N GLY A 141 25.89 -27.80 -5.91
CA GLY A 141 27.31 -27.44 -5.85
C GLY A 141 27.68 -26.12 -6.52
N LEU A 142 26.69 -25.29 -6.88
CA LEU A 142 26.87 -23.99 -7.52
C LEU A 142 27.32 -22.94 -6.50
N GLU A 143 28.45 -22.28 -6.77
CA GLU A 143 28.92 -21.15 -5.99
C GLU A 143 28.39 -19.82 -6.56
N ARG A 144 28.46 -18.75 -5.75
CA ARG A 144 28.03 -17.40 -6.20
C ARG A 144 28.87 -16.87 -7.36
N THR A 145 30.12 -17.33 -7.49
CA THR A 145 31.01 -17.02 -8.61
C THR A 145 30.49 -17.59 -9.92
N ASP A 146 29.97 -18.82 -9.90
CA ASP A 146 29.44 -19.50 -11.09
C ASP A 146 28.18 -18.78 -11.60
N LEU A 147 27.36 -18.25 -10.69
CA LEU A 147 26.20 -17.43 -11.04
C LEU A 147 26.57 -16.06 -11.63
N LEU A 148 27.73 -15.50 -11.25
CA LEU A 148 28.22 -14.26 -11.83
C LEU A 148 28.72 -14.46 -13.27
N GLU A 149 29.25 -15.63 -13.61
CA GLU A 149 29.64 -15.98 -14.98
C GLU A 149 28.42 -16.12 -15.91
N LEU A 150 27.25 -16.47 -15.37
CA LEU A 150 25.99 -16.55 -16.09
C LEU A 150 25.30 -15.18 -16.29
N MET A 151 25.86 -14.10 -15.74
CA MET A 151 25.30 -12.76 -15.94
C MET A 151 25.51 -12.32 -17.41
N PRO A 152 24.49 -11.74 -18.06
CA PRO A 152 24.66 -11.19 -19.40
C PRO A 152 25.66 -10.03 -19.39
N PRO A 153 26.24 -9.69 -20.56
CA PRO A 153 27.21 -8.60 -20.69
C PRO A 153 26.66 -7.29 -20.10
N SER A 154 27.51 -6.52 -19.44
CA SER A 154 27.10 -5.28 -18.76
C SER A 154 26.45 -4.27 -19.71
N GLN A 155 26.88 -4.23 -20.97
CA GLN A 155 26.29 -3.37 -22.00
C GLN A 155 24.86 -3.79 -22.36
N ASP A 156 24.63 -5.09 -22.53
CA ASP A 156 23.31 -5.65 -22.84
C ASP A 156 22.34 -5.47 -21.67
N PHE A 157 22.85 -5.57 -20.43
CA PHE A 157 22.05 -5.30 -19.23
C PHE A 157 21.59 -3.84 -19.15
N VAL A 158 22.46 -2.86 -19.41
CA VAL A 158 22.10 -1.45 -19.36
C VAL A 158 21.09 -1.11 -20.45
N TRP A 159 21.30 -1.62 -21.67
CA TRP A 159 20.37 -1.45 -22.78
C TRP A 159 19.01 -2.10 -22.49
N MET A 160 19.00 -3.36 -22.02
CA MET A 160 17.79 -4.08 -21.65
C MET A 160 17.04 -3.34 -20.54
N LYS A 161 17.73 -2.82 -19.51
CA LYS A 161 17.10 -2.07 -18.41
C LYS A 161 16.40 -0.81 -18.91
N ALA A 162 17.04 -0.03 -19.79
CA ALA A 162 16.44 1.18 -20.36
C ALA A 162 15.20 0.84 -21.20
N ARG A 163 15.28 -0.23 -22.00
CA ARG A 163 14.16 -0.72 -22.80
C ARG A 163 13.01 -1.25 -21.94
N LEU A 164 13.31 -2.00 -20.88
CA LEU A 164 12.34 -2.57 -19.95
C LEU A 164 11.52 -1.46 -19.27
N GLN A 165 12.14 -0.34 -18.91
CA GLN A 165 11.42 0.80 -18.32
C GLN A 165 10.33 1.32 -19.27
N LEU A 166 10.65 1.48 -20.55
CA LEU A 166 9.69 1.95 -21.55
C LEU A 166 8.54 0.94 -21.77
N GLU A 167 8.86 -0.35 -21.90
CA GLU A 167 7.84 -1.40 -22.08
C GLU A 167 6.91 -1.54 -20.88
N VAL A 168 7.46 -1.47 -19.66
CA VAL A 168 6.65 -1.51 -18.43
C VAL A 168 5.74 -0.28 -18.34
N GLU A 169 6.24 0.91 -18.66
CA GLU A 169 5.40 2.11 -18.71
C GLU A 169 4.28 1.99 -19.74
N GLU A 170 4.57 1.46 -20.93
CA GLU A 170 3.59 1.30 -21.99
C GLU A 170 2.51 0.28 -21.60
N GLN A 171 2.89 -0.87 -21.04
CA GLN A 171 1.94 -1.88 -20.56
C GLN A 171 1.08 -1.36 -19.41
N LEU A 172 1.66 -0.62 -18.47
CA LEU A 172 0.90 0.00 -17.38
C LEU A 172 -0.09 1.04 -17.92
N LYS A 173 0.33 1.89 -18.86
CA LYS A 173 -0.56 2.87 -19.52
C LYS A 173 -1.72 2.17 -20.20
N ARG A 174 -1.46 1.11 -20.98
CA ARG A 174 -2.50 0.31 -21.65
C ARG A 174 -3.49 -0.27 -20.65
N LYS A 175 -3.02 -0.91 -19.58
CA LYS A 175 -3.90 -1.46 -18.53
C LYS A 175 -4.74 -0.37 -17.84
N CYS A 176 -4.14 0.77 -17.51
CA CYS A 176 -4.87 1.90 -16.96
C CYS A 176 -5.97 2.40 -17.91
N PHE A 177 -5.70 2.45 -19.21
CA PHE A 177 -6.69 2.83 -20.21
C PHE A 177 -7.78 1.77 -20.36
N THR A 178 -7.45 0.48 -20.32
CA THR A 178 -8.44 -0.61 -20.34
C THR A 178 -9.36 -0.54 -19.12
N LEU A 179 -8.81 -0.31 -17.92
CA LEU A 179 -9.59 -0.10 -16.70
C LEU A 179 -10.49 1.14 -16.81
N LEU A 180 -9.97 2.24 -17.35
CA LEU A 180 -10.79 3.43 -17.59
C LEU A 180 -11.96 3.12 -18.53
N CYS A 181 -11.71 2.45 -19.66
CA CYS A 181 -12.75 2.13 -20.63
C CYS A 181 -13.79 1.13 -20.07
N TYR A 182 -13.41 0.30 -19.10
CA TYR A 182 -14.35 -0.58 -18.39
C TYR A 182 -15.35 0.22 -17.53
N HIS A 183 -14.89 1.26 -16.82
CA HIS A 183 -15.75 2.10 -15.98
C HIS A 183 -16.47 3.21 -16.78
N ASP A 184 -15.83 3.76 -17.80
CA ASP A 184 -16.38 4.78 -18.70
C ASP A 184 -16.16 4.37 -20.17
N PRO A 185 -17.11 3.65 -20.78
CA PRO A 185 -17.01 3.21 -22.17
C PRO A 185 -16.89 4.36 -23.19
N SER A 186 -17.35 5.56 -22.82
CA SER A 186 -17.23 6.74 -23.70
C SER A 186 -15.78 7.20 -23.86
N SER A 187 -14.91 6.80 -22.93
CA SER A 187 -13.49 7.12 -22.99
C SER A 187 -12.74 6.35 -24.07
N ASP A 188 -13.29 5.30 -24.69
CA ASP A 188 -12.57 4.52 -25.70
C ASP A 188 -12.21 5.35 -26.94
N THR A 189 -13.07 6.29 -27.32
CA THR A 189 -12.84 7.22 -28.45
C THR A 189 -11.89 8.37 -28.13
N ASP A 190 -11.51 8.55 -26.87
CA ASP A 190 -10.65 9.66 -26.45
C ASP A 190 -9.19 9.44 -26.86
N GLY A 191 -8.48 10.53 -27.15
CA GLY A 191 -7.03 10.49 -27.37
C GLY A 191 -6.27 10.16 -26.08
N ASP A 192 -5.06 9.61 -26.21
CA ASP A 192 -4.24 9.13 -25.08
C ASP A 192 -4.01 10.19 -23.99
N THR A 193 -3.92 11.47 -24.36
CA THR A 193 -3.76 12.58 -23.41
C THR A 193 -5.00 12.79 -22.55
N LEU A 194 -6.19 12.67 -23.15
CA LEU A 194 -7.47 12.77 -22.44
C LEU A 194 -7.71 11.52 -21.58
N LYS A 195 -7.40 10.32 -22.11
CA LYS A 195 -7.45 9.08 -21.32
C LYS A 195 -6.53 9.18 -20.10
N ALA A 196 -5.30 9.66 -20.26
CA ALA A 196 -4.37 9.86 -19.15
C ALA A 196 -4.91 10.85 -18.10
N ALA A 197 -5.53 11.95 -18.52
CA ALA A 197 -6.17 12.89 -17.60
C ALA A 197 -7.33 12.25 -16.82
N LYS A 198 -8.19 11.48 -17.50
CA LYS A 198 -9.34 10.80 -16.89
C LYS A 198 -8.93 9.66 -15.94
N VAL A 199 -7.81 8.97 -16.21
CA VAL A 199 -7.26 7.95 -15.30
C VAL A 199 -6.95 8.54 -13.92
N TRP A 200 -6.47 9.79 -13.84
CA TRP A 200 -6.21 10.43 -12.54
C TRP A 200 -7.49 10.61 -11.71
N THR A 201 -8.60 10.92 -12.38
CA THR A 201 -9.91 11.06 -11.73
C THR A 201 -10.58 9.72 -11.40
N LEU A 202 -10.11 8.61 -11.97
CA LEU A 202 -10.69 7.28 -11.78
C LEU A 202 -10.66 6.85 -10.31
N THR A 203 -9.65 7.25 -9.56
CA THR A 203 -9.57 6.99 -8.12
C THR A 203 -10.76 7.58 -7.35
N GLU A 204 -11.19 8.80 -7.70
CA GLU A 204 -12.37 9.42 -7.09
C GLU A 204 -13.66 8.70 -7.49
N VAL A 205 -13.77 8.27 -8.75
CA VAL A 205 -14.92 7.51 -9.25
C VAL A 205 -15.07 6.20 -8.48
N LEU A 206 -13.99 5.44 -8.33
CA LEU A 206 -13.99 4.18 -7.57
C LEU A 206 -14.35 4.37 -6.09
N VAL A 207 -13.89 5.47 -5.47
CA VAL A 207 -14.25 5.79 -4.09
C VAL A 207 -15.75 6.11 -3.97
N ARG A 208 -16.32 6.85 -4.93
CA ARG A 208 -17.76 7.14 -4.98
C ARG A 208 -18.58 5.86 -5.19
N GLU A 209 -18.19 5.00 -6.12
CA GLU A 209 -18.84 3.69 -6.35
C GLU A 209 -18.82 2.83 -5.08
N LYS A 210 -17.67 2.77 -4.39
CA LYS A 210 -17.57 2.02 -3.12
C LYS A 210 -18.52 2.54 -2.04
N GLN A 211 -18.72 3.86 -1.97
CA GLN A 211 -19.64 4.48 -1.01
C GLN A 211 -21.11 4.26 -1.37
N GLN A 212 -21.45 4.07 -2.65
CA GLN A 212 -22.82 3.76 -3.10
C GLN A 212 -23.21 2.29 -2.87
N CYS A 213 -22.22 1.40 -2.77
CA CYS A 213 -22.42 -0.02 -2.50
C CYS A 213 -22.45 -0.38 -0.99
N LEU A 214 -22.28 0.59 -0.09
CA LEU A 214 -22.40 0.46 1.37
C LEU A 214 -23.70 1.11 1.86
#